data_AF-A0A355X4H3-F1
#
_entry.id   AF-A0A355X4H3-F1
#
_cell.length_a   1.000
_cell.length_b   1.000
_cell.length_c   1.000
_cell.angle_alpha   90.00
_cell.angle_beta   90.00
_cell.angle_gamma   90.00
#
_symmetry.space_group_name_H-M   'P 1'
#
loop_
_entity.id
_entity.type
_entity.pdbx_description
1 polymer ?
#
loop_
_entity_poly.entity_id
_entity_poly.type
_entity_poly.pdbx_seq_one_letter_code
_entity_poly.pdbx_strand_id
1 'polypeptide(L)'
;MKKVLQFLAMPLIIALQITICCLLFAFGNGAGLTFMIPIALIIYMFLGGYAFSKIESKKIKILSAVFTAALLILSFVILFAVSGYNDSTGFIVPLISPFANSFSYMFVNFEIVEYLSLPYMIITAIGSAIPVLIILISSKIFNADNKKIKAALLVVMALICVIEIGFGIKGAVSLYEDSYVGEDGQLYNAYYDVNGNKYEDNADVPYYDTQGNVYYWTYDESIDPYSDENFLYCGELTDEQGNEYDIDKVYVNADGYIYIDEKDEMQLREDIPYEVDTEWSYMDKDGNIYASILSVSYMNDGTPYTGMGNEYRNK
;
A
#
# COMPACT_ATOMS: atom_id res chain seq x y z
N MET A 1 -15.27 3.01 -40.10
CA MET A 1 -14.92 3.89 -38.97
C MET A 1 -14.42 5.23 -39.54
N LYS A 2 -14.95 6.39 -39.11
CA LYS A 2 -14.44 7.70 -39.59
C LYS A 2 -12.92 7.80 -39.28
N LYS A 3 -12.12 8.39 -40.18
CA LYS A 3 -10.64 8.47 -40.02
C LYS A 3 -10.22 9.08 -38.67
N VAL A 4 -11.00 10.03 -38.15
CA VAL A 4 -10.78 10.64 -36.84
C VAL A 4 -10.93 9.62 -35.71
N LEU A 5 -11.97 8.77 -35.74
CA LEU A 5 -12.17 7.74 -34.71
C LEU A 5 -11.09 6.65 -34.79
N GLN A 6 -10.59 6.34 -35.99
CA GLN A 6 -9.43 5.45 -36.16
C GLN A 6 -8.17 6.05 -35.53
N PHE A 7 -7.95 7.36 -35.69
CA PHE A 7 -6.83 8.06 -35.07
C PHE A 7 -6.94 8.11 -33.54
N LEU A 8 -8.14 8.30 -33.00
CA LEU A 8 -8.39 8.39 -31.55
C LEU A 8 -8.52 7.03 -30.85
N ALA A 9 -8.45 5.90 -31.57
CA ALA A 9 -8.67 4.59 -31.00
C ALA A 9 -7.73 4.26 -29.82
N MET A 10 -6.42 4.48 -29.97
CA MET A 10 -5.46 4.20 -28.90
C MET A 10 -5.53 5.21 -27.74
N PRO A 11 -5.62 6.53 -27.97
CA PRO A 11 -5.85 7.49 -26.88
C PRO A 11 -7.10 7.17 -26.06
N LEU A 12 -8.19 6.76 -26.70
CA LEU A 12 -9.44 6.41 -26.02
C LEU A 12 -9.31 5.12 -25.19
N ILE A 13 -8.53 4.14 -25.66
CA ILE A 13 -8.25 2.91 -24.89
C ILE A 13 -7.44 3.23 -23.64
N ILE A 14 -6.45 4.12 -23.74
CA ILE A 14 -5.69 4.60 -22.58
C ILE A 14 -6.61 5.35 -21.62
N ALA A 15 -7.42 6.29 -22.10
CA ALA A 15 -8.37 7.02 -21.26
C ALA A 15 -9.39 6.11 -20.55
N LEU A 16 -9.84 5.05 -21.23
CA LEU A 16 -10.70 4.02 -20.64
C LEU A 16 -9.99 3.28 -19.50
N GLN A 17 -8.73 2.87 -19.69
CA GLN A 17 -7.96 2.23 -18.63
C GLN A 17 -7.79 3.16 -17.43
N ILE A 18 -7.42 4.42 -17.65
CA ILE A 18 -7.24 5.39 -16.56
C ILE A 18 -8.55 5.54 -15.78
N THR A 19 -9.67 5.65 -16.48
CA THR A 19 -11.00 5.76 -15.86
C THR A 19 -11.31 4.54 -14.98
N ILE A 20 -11.02 3.33 -15.46
CA ILE A 20 -11.25 2.11 -14.70
C ILE A 20 -10.31 2.02 -13.49
N CYS A 21 -9.04 2.39 -13.63
CA CYS A 21 -8.11 2.48 -12.49
C CYS A 21 -8.58 3.50 -11.45
N CYS A 22 -9.04 4.69 -11.86
CA CYS A 22 -9.63 5.66 -10.94
C CYS A 22 -10.87 5.10 -10.21
N LEU A 23 -11.71 4.32 -10.90
CA LEU A 23 -12.86 3.66 -10.26
C LEU A 23 -12.41 2.62 -9.24
N LEU A 24 -11.43 1.77 -9.58
CA LEU A 24 -10.86 0.78 -8.66
C LEU A 24 -10.25 1.44 -7.43
N PHE A 25 -9.57 2.58 -7.61
CA PHE A 25 -9.03 3.38 -6.53
C PHE A 25 -10.13 3.94 -5.63
N ALA A 26 -11.22 4.46 -6.22
CA ALA A 26 -12.36 5.01 -5.48
C ALA A 26 -13.14 3.96 -4.67
N PHE A 27 -12.96 2.66 -4.92
CA PHE A 27 -13.55 1.60 -4.08
C PHE A 27 -12.83 1.39 -2.73
N GLY A 28 -11.79 2.19 -2.43
CA GLY A 28 -11.34 2.49 -1.06
C GLY A 28 -10.57 1.40 -0.32
N ASN A 29 -10.64 0.13 -0.75
CA ASN A 29 -9.92 -0.95 -0.10
C ASN A 29 -8.65 -1.25 -0.92
N GLY A 30 -7.45 -1.28 -0.33
CA GLY A 30 -6.17 -1.51 -1.02
C GLY A 30 -6.16 -2.66 -2.05
N ALA A 31 -7.08 -3.62 -1.94
CA ALA A 31 -7.41 -4.61 -2.97
C ALA A 31 -7.67 -4.00 -4.38
N GLY A 32 -8.26 -2.81 -4.49
CA GLY A 32 -8.47 -2.14 -5.77
C GLY A 32 -7.16 -1.83 -6.52
N LEU A 33 -6.09 -1.50 -5.77
CA LEU A 33 -4.75 -1.27 -6.32
C LEU A 33 -4.16 -2.57 -6.88
N THR A 34 -4.37 -3.71 -6.21
CA THR A 34 -3.80 -5.00 -6.64
C THR A 34 -4.38 -5.49 -7.98
N PHE A 35 -5.57 -5.03 -8.36
CA PHE A 35 -6.20 -5.34 -9.65
C PHE A 35 -5.88 -4.37 -10.79
N MET A 36 -5.13 -3.29 -10.57
CA MET A 36 -4.86 -2.29 -11.61
C MET A 36 -4.04 -2.85 -12.77
N ILE A 37 -2.98 -3.59 -12.48
CA ILE A 37 -2.12 -4.24 -13.49
C ILE A 37 -2.91 -5.26 -14.33
N PRO A 38 -3.60 -6.26 -13.73
CA PRO A 38 -4.32 -7.25 -14.53
C PRO A 38 -5.45 -6.62 -15.37
N ILE A 39 -6.17 -5.63 -14.85
CA ILE A 39 -7.21 -4.96 -15.63
C ILE A 39 -6.61 -4.13 -16.77
N ALA A 40 -5.52 -3.40 -16.52
CA ALA A 40 -4.81 -2.67 -17.57
C ALA A 40 -4.32 -3.62 -18.68
N LEU A 41 -3.79 -4.79 -18.33
CA LEU A 41 -3.40 -5.82 -19.30
C LEU A 41 -4.56 -6.27 -20.18
N ILE A 42 -5.69 -6.62 -19.57
CA ILE A 42 -6.87 -7.08 -20.32
C ILE A 42 -7.31 -6.00 -21.31
N ILE A 43 -7.33 -4.74 -20.87
CA ILE A 43 -7.71 -3.60 -21.72
C ILE A 43 -6.69 -3.42 -22.86
N TYR A 44 -5.40 -3.37 -22.58
CA TYR A 44 -4.39 -3.15 -23.61
C TYR A 44 -4.30 -4.31 -24.60
N MET A 45 -4.26 -5.54 -24.10
CA MET A 45 -4.10 -6.74 -24.90
C MET A 45 -5.32 -7.04 -25.74
N PHE A 46 -6.52 -7.10 -25.14
CA PHE A 46 -7.71 -7.57 -25.84
C PHE A 46 -8.51 -6.43 -26.48
N LEU A 47 -8.93 -5.43 -25.70
CA LEU A 47 -9.72 -4.31 -26.21
C LEU A 47 -8.88 -3.45 -27.16
N GLY A 48 -7.71 -3.01 -26.70
CA GLY A 48 -6.75 -2.22 -27.47
C GLY A 48 -6.24 -2.98 -28.68
N GLY A 49 -5.67 -4.17 -28.46
CA GLY A 49 -5.16 -5.02 -29.54
C GLY A 49 -6.19 -5.29 -30.64
N TYR A 50 -7.42 -5.64 -30.27
CA TYR A 50 -8.50 -5.87 -31.24
C TYR A 50 -8.93 -4.60 -31.97
N ALA A 51 -9.21 -3.50 -31.25
CA ALA A 51 -9.63 -2.24 -31.86
C ALA A 51 -8.58 -1.72 -32.85
N PHE A 52 -7.30 -1.80 -32.49
CA PHE A 52 -6.20 -1.37 -33.34
C PHE A 52 -5.93 -2.32 -34.51
N SER A 53 -6.24 -3.61 -34.34
CA SER A 53 -6.23 -4.61 -35.42
C SER A 53 -7.14 -4.19 -36.58
N LYS A 54 -8.31 -3.62 -36.28
CA LYS A 54 -9.35 -3.22 -37.24
C LYS A 54 -9.08 -1.91 -37.99
N ILE A 55 -8.05 -1.15 -37.61
CA ILE A 55 -7.65 0.01 -38.41
C ILE A 55 -6.96 -0.50 -39.68
N GLU A 56 -7.41 -0.08 -40.85
CA GLU A 56 -6.81 -0.54 -42.12
C GLU A 56 -5.58 0.31 -42.50
N SER A 57 -5.66 1.63 -42.25
CA SER A 57 -4.60 2.55 -42.64
C SER A 57 -3.37 2.42 -41.73
N LYS A 58 -2.27 1.90 -42.28
CA LYS A 58 -0.95 1.85 -41.61
C LYS A 58 -0.49 3.24 -41.14
N LYS A 59 -0.73 4.28 -41.95
CA LYS A 59 -0.38 5.67 -41.58
C LYS A 59 -1.14 6.13 -40.34
N ILE A 60 -2.44 5.85 -40.25
CA ILE A 60 -3.26 6.23 -39.09
C ILE A 60 -2.83 5.44 -37.85
N LYS A 61 -2.53 4.14 -37.96
CA LYS A 61 -1.99 3.35 -36.84
C LYS A 61 -0.73 3.95 -36.25
N ILE A 62 0.25 4.27 -37.10
CA ILE A 62 1.53 4.83 -36.67
C ILE A 62 1.31 6.20 -36.02
N LEU A 63 0.53 7.08 -36.66
CA LEU A 63 0.26 8.41 -36.11
C LEU A 63 -0.45 8.35 -34.77
N SER A 64 -1.47 7.48 -34.64
CA SER A 64 -2.20 7.28 -33.38
C SER A 64 -1.28 6.76 -32.27
N ALA A 65 -0.40 5.81 -32.58
CA ALA A 65 0.55 5.26 -31.62
C ALA A 65 1.60 6.29 -31.17
N VAL A 66 2.23 6.99 -32.12
CA VAL A 66 3.23 8.02 -31.80
C VAL A 66 2.60 9.17 -31.01
N PHE A 67 1.40 9.61 -31.41
CA PHE A 67 0.67 10.65 -30.68
C PHE A 67 0.36 10.22 -29.25
N THR A 68 -0.12 8.99 -29.04
CA THR A 68 -0.44 8.48 -27.70
C THR A 68 0.80 8.33 -26.83
N ALA A 69 1.89 7.81 -27.37
CA ALA A 69 3.15 7.67 -26.63
C ALA A 69 3.72 9.04 -26.23
N ALA A 70 3.73 10.01 -27.16
CA ALA A 70 4.16 11.37 -26.86
C ALA A 70 3.27 12.05 -25.82
N LEU A 71 1.95 11.84 -25.90
CA LEU A 71 0.99 12.37 -24.92
C LEU A 71 1.28 11.81 -23.53
N LEU A 72 1.46 10.49 -23.40
CA LEU A 72 1.75 9.85 -22.11
C LEU A 72 3.06 10.34 -21.50
N ILE A 73 4.15 10.34 -22.28
CA ILE A 73 5.46 10.82 -21.82
C ILE A 73 5.36 12.28 -21.37
N LEU A 74 4.71 13.14 -22.17
CA LEU A 74 4.54 14.55 -21.84
C LEU A 74 3.69 14.75 -20.59
N SER A 75 2.62 13.96 -20.41
CA SER A 75 1.79 13.99 -19.20
C SER A 75 2.60 13.69 -17.95
N PHE A 76 3.49 12.70 -17.99
CA PHE A 76 4.37 12.40 -16.85
C PHE A 76 5.44 13.49 -16.62
N VAL A 77 6.03 14.03 -17.68
CA VAL A 77 6.97 15.16 -17.56
C VAL A 77 6.29 16.37 -16.91
N ILE A 78 5.05 16.70 -17.33
CA ILE A 78 4.27 17.78 -16.73
C ILE A 78 3.90 17.45 -15.29
N LEU A 79 3.43 16.22 -15.01
CA LEU A 79 3.08 15.78 -13.67
C LEU A 79 4.25 16.02 -12.73
N PHE A 80 5.43 15.45 -13.01
CA PHE A 80 6.62 15.60 -12.18
C PHE A 80 7.13 17.03 -12.08
N ALA A 81 6.97 17.85 -13.14
CA ALA A 81 7.35 19.26 -13.10
C ALA A 81 6.41 20.12 -12.24
N VAL A 82 5.12 19.77 -12.18
CA VAL A 82 4.08 20.56 -11.49
C VAL A 82 3.96 20.16 -10.02
N SER A 83 3.95 18.87 -9.71
CA SER A 83 3.73 18.40 -8.34
C SER A 83 4.99 18.40 -7.47
N GLY A 84 6.17 18.57 -8.07
CA GLY A 84 7.45 18.49 -7.35
C GLY A 84 7.67 17.10 -6.74
N TYR A 85 8.67 17.00 -5.86
CA TYR A 85 8.92 15.78 -5.06
C TYR A 85 7.91 15.70 -3.90
N ASN A 86 6.60 15.72 -4.19
CA ASN A 86 5.54 15.64 -3.18
C ASN A 86 4.75 14.32 -3.27
N ASP A 87 4.35 13.80 -2.12
CA ASP A 87 3.76 12.46 -1.91
C ASP A 87 2.48 12.23 -2.70
N SER A 88 1.68 13.28 -2.94
CA SER A 88 0.47 13.19 -3.77
C SER A 88 0.73 12.72 -5.20
N THR A 89 1.96 12.88 -5.71
CA THR A 89 2.37 12.40 -7.04
C THR A 89 2.45 10.88 -7.08
N GLY A 90 2.88 10.25 -5.97
CA GLY A 90 3.03 8.80 -5.86
C GLY A 90 1.73 8.05 -6.11
N PHE A 91 0.59 8.62 -5.71
CA PHE A 91 -0.73 8.03 -5.90
C PHE A 91 -1.27 8.16 -7.34
N ILE A 92 -0.85 9.17 -8.09
CA ILE A 92 -1.36 9.43 -9.45
C ILE A 92 -0.67 8.54 -10.49
N VAL A 93 0.63 8.26 -10.31
CA VAL A 93 1.42 7.41 -11.22
C VAL A 93 0.78 6.03 -11.49
N PRO A 94 0.40 5.23 -10.48
CA PRO A 94 -0.21 3.92 -10.72
C PRO A 94 -1.54 3.99 -11.46
N LEU A 95 -2.30 5.10 -11.33
CA LEU A 95 -3.57 5.27 -12.04
C LEU A 95 -3.37 5.46 -13.54
N ILE A 96 -2.39 6.30 -13.90
CA ILE A 96 -2.11 6.67 -15.30
C ILE A 96 -1.30 5.57 -15.99
N SER A 97 -0.34 4.96 -15.29
CA SER A 97 0.51 3.91 -15.86
C SER A 97 0.94 2.88 -14.80
N PRO A 98 0.08 1.90 -14.49
CA PRO A 98 0.39 0.84 -13.53
C PRO A 98 1.70 0.12 -13.87
N PHE A 99 1.95 -0.10 -15.16
CA PHE A 99 3.17 -0.75 -15.66
C PHE A 99 4.44 0.04 -15.44
N ALA A 100 4.39 1.36 -15.71
CA ALA A 100 5.55 2.21 -15.49
C ALA A 100 5.88 2.26 -14.00
N ASN A 101 4.85 2.34 -13.16
CA ASN A 101 4.97 2.31 -11.70
C ASN A 101 5.67 1.03 -11.23
N SER A 102 5.09 -0.14 -11.57
CA SER A 102 5.64 -1.45 -11.19
C SER A 102 7.04 -1.71 -11.72
N PHE A 103 7.34 -1.25 -12.94
CA PHE A 103 8.67 -1.40 -13.50
C PHE A 103 9.68 -0.52 -12.77
N SER A 104 9.33 0.74 -12.45
CA SER A 104 10.21 1.65 -11.70
C SER A 104 10.56 1.12 -10.31
N TYR A 105 9.61 0.47 -9.61
CA TYR A 105 9.87 -0.20 -8.33
C TYR A 105 10.92 -1.32 -8.39
N MET A 106 11.18 -1.91 -9.56
CA MET A 106 12.23 -2.92 -9.70
C MET A 106 13.64 -2.33 -9.69
N PHE A 107 13.79 -1.01 -9.86
CA PHE A 107 15.08 -0.33 -10.04
C PHE A 107 15.37 0.71 -8.96
N VAL A 108 14.42 0.99 -8.07
CA VAL A 108 14.54 1.98 -7.00
C VAL A 108 14.18 1.28 -5.69
N ASN A 109 15.07 1.34 -4.70
CA ASN A 109 14.99 0.57 -3.47
C ASN A 109 13.90 1.16 -2.54
N PHE A 110 13.15 0.30 -1.83
CA PHE A 110 11.96 0.67 -1.04
C PHE A 110 12.27 1.42 0.28
N GLU A 111 13.50 1.34 0.79
CA GLU A 111 13.85 1.76 2.16
C GLU A 111 14.24 3.24 2.34
N ILE A 112 14.16 4.05 1.29
CA ILE A 112 14.48 5.48 1.42
C ILE A 112 13.38 6.23 0.71
N VAL A 113 13.07 7.43 1.21
CA VAL A 113 12.18 8.51 0.75
C VAL A 113 12.38 8.93 -0.74
N GLU A 114 12.85 8.03 -1.60
CA GLU A 114 13.25 8.19 -2.99
C GLU A 114 12.19 7.73 -4.00
N TYR A 115 10.93 7.57 -3.58
CA TYR A 115 9.79 7.30 -4.48
C TYR A 115 9.55 8.40 -5.54
N LEU A 116 10.33 9.49 -5.49
CA LEU A 116 10.34 10.56 -6.49
C LEU A 116 11.75 10.88 -7.00
N SER A 117 12.76 10.05 -6.75
CA SER A 117 14.12 10.28 -7.23
C SER A 117 14.19 10.53 -8.74
N LEU A 118 15.20 11.28 -9.21
CA LEU A 118 15.39 11.52 -10.64
C LEU A 118 15.43 10.21 -11.48
N PRO A 119 16.07 9.12 -11.01
CA PRO A 119 15.97 7.82 -11.65
C PRO A 119 14.53 7.29 -11.76
N TYR A 120 13.75 7.33 -10.68
CA TYR A 120 12.35 6.91 -10.68
C TYR A 120 11.53 7.68 -11.73
N MET A 121 11.67 9.01 -11.77
CA MET A 121 10.94 9.86 -12.73
C MET A 121 11.30 9.55 -14.18
N ILE A 122 12.59 9.35 -14.48
CA ILE A 122 13.06 9.03 -15.84
C ILE A 122 12.51 7.67 -16.27
N ILE A 123 12.64 6.64 -15.41
CA ILE A 123 12.18 5.29 -15.72
C ILE A 123 10.66 5.28 -15.89
N THR A 124 9.92 5.97 -15.03
CA THR A 124 8.46 6.06 -15.12
C THR A 124 8.02 6.79 -16.40
N ALA A 125 8.66 7.92 -16.74
CA ALA A 125 8.34 8.66 -17.95
C ALA A 125 8.58 7.83 -19.21
N ILE A 126 9.70 7.10 -19.29
CA ILE A 126 9.98 6.19 -20.42
C ILE A 126 9.02 5.00 -20.43
N GLY A 127 8.79 4.40 -19.26
CA GLY A 127 7.88 3.27 -19.06
C GLY A 127 6.43 3.58 -19.42
N SER A 128 6.02 4.85 -19.38
CA SER A 128 4.67 5.28 -19.76
C SER A 128 4.30 4.93 -21.22
N ALA A 129 5.28 4.65 -22.09
CA ALA A 129 5.04 4.20 -23.46
C ALA A 129 4.77 2.69 -23.60
N ILE A 130 4.98 1.88 -22.55
CA ILE A 130 4.78 0.42 -22.56
C ILE A 130 3.36 0.02 -22.99
N PRO A 131 2.26 0.65 -22.51
CA PRO A 131 0.90 0.34 -22.97
C PRO A 131 0.74 0.41 -24.49
N VAL A 132 1.37 1.38 -25.15
CA VAL A 132 1.34 1.54 -26.61
C VAL A 132 2.00 0.34 -27.30
N LEU A 133 3.13 -0.14 -26.77
CA LEU A 133 3.82 -1.32 -27.27
C LEU A 133 2.97 -2.59 -27.11
N ILE A 134 2.34 -2.79 -25.95
CA ILE A 134 1.45 -3.93 -25.68
C ILE A 134 0.31 -3.96 -26.70
N ILE A 135 -0.35 -2.82 -26.94
CA ILE A 135 -1.45 -2.71 -27.91
C ILE A 135 -0.96 -3.01 -29.33
N LEU A 136 0.21 -2.50 -29.73
CA LEU A 136 0.78 -2.74 -31.06
C LEU A 136 1.13 -4.22 -31.29
N ILE A 137 1.76 -4.87 -30.30
CA ILE A 137 2.10 -6.30 -30.37
C ILE A 137 0.81 -7.12 -30.45
N SER A 138 -0.15 -6.85 -29.57
CA SER A 138 -1.44 -7.53 -29.54
C SER A 138 -2.22 -7.35 -30.85
N SER A 139 -2.18 -6.15 -31.44
CA SER A 139 -2.79 -5.89 -32.74
C SER A 139 -2.20 -6.76 -33.87
N LYS A 140 -0.90 -7.05 -33.84
CA LYS A 140 -0.27 -7.96 -34.80
C LYS A 140 -0.76 -9.40 -34.60
N ILE A 141 -0.90 -9.84 -33.34
CA ILE A 141 -1.43 -11.16 -33.01
C ILE A 141 -2.86 -11.32 -33.55
N PHE A 142 -3.73 -10.33 -33.34
CA PHE A 142 -5.09 -10.36 -33.88
C PHE A 142 -5.15 -10.38 -35.42
N ASN A 143 -4.17 -9.79 -36.09
CA ASN A 143 -4.07 -9.75 -37.55
C ASN A 143 -3.22 -10.89 -38.14
N ALA A 144 -2.77 -11.86 -37.34
CA ALA A 144 -1.99 -12.98 -37.86
C ALA A 144 -2.84 -13.89 -38.78
N ASP A 145 -2.34 -14.13 -40.00
CA ASP A 145 -3.03 -14.93 -41.02
C ASP A 145 -3.10 -16.42 -40.66
N ASN A 146 -2.05 -16.94 -40.01
CA ASN A 146 -2.01 -18.33 -39.58
C ASN A 146 -2.88 -18.54 -38.35
N LYS A 147 -4.05 -19.15 -38.55
CA LYS A 147 -5.05 -19.42 -37.50
C LYS A 147 -4.50 -20.21 -36.31
N LYS A 148 -3.59 -21.17 -36.54
CA LYS A 148 -2.99 -21.98 -35.45
C LYS A 148 -2.06 -21.14 -34.58
N ILE A 149 -1.18 -20.35 -35.21
CA ILE A 149 -0.26 -19.45 -34.51
C ILE A 149 -1.04 -18.37 -33.77
N LYS A 150 -2.05 -17.77 -34.41
CA LYS A 150 -2.93 -16.79 -33.78
C LYS A 150 -3.61 -17.36 -32.54
N ALA A 151 -4.20 -18.55 -32.63
CA ALA A 151 -4.86 -19.19 -31.49
C ALA A 151 -3.87 -19.45 -30.35
N ALA A 152 -2.68 -19.98 -30.65
CA ALA A 152 -1.64 -20.21 -29.64
C ALA A 152 -1.22 -18.91 -28.93
N LEU A 153 -1.00 -17.83 -29.68
CA LEU A 153 -0.61 -16.53 -29.10
C LEU A 153 -1.73 -15.89 -28.27
N LEU A 154 -3.00 -16.05 -28.68
CA LEU A 154 -4.14 -15.59 -27.88
C LEU A 154 -4.25 -16.37 -26.56
N VAL A 155 -3.97 -17.68 -26.57
CA VAL A 155 -3.91 -18.50 -25.35
C VAL A 155 -2.79 -18.00 -24.44
N VAL A 156 -1.60 -17.70 -24.98
CA VAL A 156 -0.50 -17.13 -24.19
C VAL A 156 -0.88 -15.78 -23.56
N MET A 157 -1.53 -14.89 -24.32
CA MET A 157 -2.03 -13.61 -23.77
C MET A 157 -3.04 -13.81 -22.63
N ALA A 158 -3.96 -14.77 -22.80
CA ALA A 158 -4.94 -15.10 -21.76
C ALA A 158 -4.27 -15.66 -20.50
N LEU A 159 -3.28 -16.55 -20.66
CA LEU A 159 -2.52 -17.12 -19.54
C LEU A 159 -1.76 -16.06 -18.76
N ILE A 160 -1.14 -15.09 -19.44
CA ILE A 160 -0.49 -13.94 -18.79
C ILE A 160 -1.51 -13.20 -17.91
N CYS A 161 -2.71 -12.92 -18.43
CA CYS A 161 -3.75 -12.24 -17.65
C CYS A 161 -4.22 -13.08 -16.45
N VAL A 162 -4.35 -14.40 -16.59
CA VAL A 162 -4.74 -15.29 -15.48
C VAL A 162 -3.69 -15.30 -14.38
N ILE A 163 -2.40 -15.33 -14.72
CA ILE A 163 -1.30 -15.27 -13.75
C ILE A 163 -1.35 -13.95 -12.98
N GLU A 164 -1.52 -12.84 -13.68
CA GLU A 164 -1.58 -11.50 -13.08
C GLU A 164 -2.82 -11.28 -12.21
N ILE A 165 -3.97 -11.86 -12.60
CA ILE A 165 -5.15 -11.92 -11.73
C ILE A 165 -4.84 -12.74 -10.48
N GLY A 166 -4.13 -13.86 -10.61
CA GLY A 166 -3.69 -14.66 -9.47
C GLY A 166 -2.82 -13.87 -8.48
N PHE A 167 -1.89 -13.06 -8.98
CA PHE A 167 -1.11 -12.12 -8.16
C PHE A 167 -1.99 -11.05 -7.51
N GLY A 168 -2.95 -10.49 -8.25
CA GLY A 168 -3.91 -9.52 -7.71
C GLY A 168 -4.78 -10.11 -6.58
N ILE A 169 -5.26 -11.35 -6.75
CA ILE A 169 -6.00 -12.09 -5.72
C ILE A 169 -5.10 -12.35 -4.52
N LYS A 170 -3.88 -12.85 -4.72
CA LYS A 170 -2.94 -13.10 -3.63
C LYS A 170 -2.66 -11.81 -2.84
N GLY A 171 -2.43 -10.70 -3.53
CA GLY A 171 -2.22 -9.39 -2.88
C GLY A 171 -3.47 -8.87 -2.17
N ALA A 172 -4.67 -9.10 -2.72
CA ALA A 172 -5.91 -8.72 -2.05
C ALA A 172 -6.19 -9.58 -0.80
N VAL A 173 -5.84 -10.87 -0.87
CA VAL A 173 -5.92 -11.80 0.27
C VAL A 173 -4.86 -11.44 1.31
N SER A 174 -3.61 -11.18 0.93
CA SER A 174 -2.59 -10.74 1.88
C SER A 174 -2.98 -9.41 2.50
N LEU A 175 -3.47 -8.43 1.75
CA LEU A 175 -4.00 -7.20 2.34
C LEU A 175 -5.16 -7.46 3.30
N TYR A 176 -5.99 -8.49 3.08
CA TYR A 176 -7.06 -8.88 4.00
C TYR A 176 -6.54 -9.64 5.24
N GLU A 177 -5.45 -10.39 5.10
CA GLU A 177 -4.76 -11.13 6.17
C GLU A 177 -3.88 -10.17 7.02
N ASP A 178 -3.15 -9.28 6.36
CA ASP A 178 -2.31 -8.20 6.90
C ASP A 178 -3.18 -7.08 7.51
N SER A 179 -4.40 -6.85 7.02
CA SER A 179 -5.41 -6.04 7.71
C SER A 179 -6.13 -6.81 8.85
N TYR A 180 -5.33 -7.57 9.61
CA TYR A 180 -5.65 -8.16 10.92
C TYR A 180 -6.55 -9.41 10.92
N VAL A 181 -5.91 -10.60 10.88
CA VAL A 181 -6.45 -11.81 11.53
C VAL A 181 -5.30 -12.64 12.09
N GLY A 182 -5.12 -12.67 13.42
CA GLY A 182 -4.25 -13.68 14.05
C GLY A 182 -4.71 -15.09 13.70
N GLU A 183 -3.83 -16.08 13.82
CA GLU A 183 -4.03 -17.47 13.36
C GLU A 183 -5.34 -18.16 13.85
N ASP A 184 -6.09 -17.55 14.78
CA ASP A 184 -7.35 -18.05 15.34
C ASP A 184 -8.62 -17.20 15.02
N GLY A 185 -8.58 -16.23 14.10
CA GLY A 185 -9.80 -15.52 13.69
C GLY A 185 -10.29 -14.43 14.66
N GLN A 186 -9.47 -14.04 15.64
CA GLN A 186 -9.81 -12.95 16.56
C GLN A 186 -9.26 -11.63 16.02
N LEU A 187 -10.16 -10.66 15.79
CA LEU A 187 -9.83 -9.30 15.39
C LEU A 187 -9.00 -8.63 16.50
N TYR A 188 -7.75 -8.33 16.23
CA TYR A 188 -6.84 -7.63 17.17
C TYR A 188 -7.18 -6.12 17.35
N ASN A 189 -8.22 -5.60 16.69
CA ASN A 189 -8.72 -4.23 16.85
C ASN A 189 -10.06 -4.18 17.61
N ALA A 190 -10.11 -4.75 18.79
CA ALA A 190 -11.11 -4.34 19.75
C ALA A 190 -10.40 -3.62 20.90
N TYR A 191 -10.93 -2.47 21.26
CA TYR A 191 -10.44 -1.63 22.34
C TYR A 191 -10.67 -2.40 23.65
N TYR A 192 -9.65 -3.11 24.12
CA TYR A 192 -9.69 -3.83 25.39
C TYR A 192 -8.72 -3.19 26.38
N ASP A 193 -9.05 -3.25 27.67
CA ASP A 193 -8.08 -2.98 28.73
C ASP A 193 -7.36 -4.25 29.18
N VAL A 194 -6.39 -4.10 30.10
CA VAL A 194 -5.65 -5.22 30.72
C VAL A 194 -6.55 -6.20 31.49
N ASN A 195 -7.80 -5.84 31.78
CA ASN A 195 -8.78 -6.70 32.44
C ASN A 195 -9.71 -7.42 31.45
N GLY A 196 -9.53 -7.22 30.13
CA GLY A 196 -10.35 -7.81 29.08
C GLY A 196 -11.72 -7.14 28.90
N ASN A 197 -11.96 -5.96 29.49
CA ASN A 197 -13.17 -5.20 29.24
C ASN A 197 -13.13 -4.56 27.87
N LYS A 198 -14.23 -4.63 27.12
CA LYS A 198 -14.34 -4.05 25.78
C LYS A 198 -14.88 -2.61 25.84
N TYR A 199 -14.30 -1.74 25.03
CA TYR A 199 -14.68 -0.34 24.84
C TYR A 199 -15.12 -0.09 23.39
N GLU A 200 -15.89 0.98 23.19
CA GLU A 200 -16.41 1.37 21.86
C GLU A 200 -15.39 2.21 21.08
N ASP A 201 -14.51 2.93 21.78
CA ASP A 201 -13.45 3.79 21.23
C ASP A 201 -12.13 3.53 21.99
N ASN A 202 -10.99 3.82 21.35
CA ASN A 202 -9.67 3.76 21.98
C ASN A 202 -9.50 4.82 23.07
N ALA A 203 -10.09 6.01 22.87
CA ALA A 203 -10.00 7.09 23.85
C ALA A 203 -10.65 6.73 25.20
N ASP A 204 -11.57 5.76 25.19
CA ASP A 204 -12.26 5.28 26.38
C ASP A 204 -11.48 4.18 27.12
N VAL A 205 -10.37 3.68 26.56
CA VAL A 205 -9.60 2.58 27.15
C VAL A 205 -8.76 3.11 28.32
N PRO A 206 -8.99 2.62 29.55
CA PRO A 206 -8.14 2.93 30.69
C PRO A 206 -6.86 2.10 30.64
N TYR A 207 -5.74 2.78 30.85
CA TYR A 207 -4.43 2.18 31.08
C TYR A 207 -4.12 2.21 32.57
N TYR A 208 -3.47 1.16 33.06
CA TYR A 208 -3.21 0.98 34.48
C TYR A 208 -1.73 0.81 34.74
N ASP A 209 -1.20 1.50 35.76
CA ASP A 209 0.10 1.17 36.32
C ASP A 209 -0.01 0.02 37.33
N THR A 210 1.14 -0.47 37.82
CA THR A 210 1.19 -1.56 38.81
C THR A 210 0.63 -1.18 40.19
N GLN A 211 0.39 0.11 40.45
CA GLN A 211 -0.21 0.62 41.68
C GLN A 211 -1.73 0.79 41.56
N GLY A 212 -2.29 0.61 40.37
CA GLY A 212 -3.71 0.77 40.06
C GLY A 212 -4.12 2.20 39.74
N ASN A 213 -3.16 3.11 39.51
CA ASN A 213 -3.46 4.43 38.97
C ASN A 213 -3.92 4.29 37.52
N VAL A 214 -4.90 5.12 37.14
CA VAL A 214 -5.58 5.04 35.85
C VAL A 214 -5.19 6.22 34.97
N TYR A 215 -4.93 5.93 33.71
CA TYR A 215 -4.51 6.88 32.69
C TYR A 215 -5.38 6.72 31.45
N TYR A 216 -5.71 7.83 30.80
CA TYR A 216 -6.51 7.85 29.58
C TYR A 216 -5.76 8.56 28.47
N TRP A 217 -6.03 8.15 27.23
CA TRP A 217 -5.55 8.87 26.07
C TRP A 217 -6.29 10.19 25.96
N THR A 218 -5.55 11.29 26.00
CA THR A 218 -6.10 12.63 25.77
C THR A 218 -5.80 13.00 24.33
N TYR A 219 -6.72 12.64 23.44
CA TYR A 219 -6.55 12.79 22.00
C TYR A 219 -7.20 14.10 21.51
N ASP A 220 -6.47 14.93 20.77
CA ASP A 220 -6.99 16.19 20.18
C ASP A 220 -7.35 16.08 18.68
N GLU A 221 -7.11 14.97 17.97
CA GLU A 221 -7.60 14.79 16.58
C GLU A 221 -8.03 13.36 16.22
N SER A 222 -9.16 13.17 15.53
CA SER A 222 -9.69 11.85 15.18
C SER A 222 -8.71 11.01 14.33
N ILE A 223 -8.37 9.78 14.76
CA ILE A 223 -7.59 8.81 13.97
C ILE A 223 -8.48 8.20 12.87
N ASP A 224 -7.99 8.18 11.63
CA ASP A 224 -8.62 7.41 10.54
C ASP A 224 -8.31 5.91 10.73
N PRO A 225 -9.33 5.04 10.93
CA PRO A 225 -9.14 3.61 11.22
C PRO A 225 -8.50 2.80 10.08
N TYR A 226 -8.15 3.42 8.93
CA TYR A 226 -7.60 2.75 7.75
C TYR A 226 -6.25 3.30 7.27
N SER A 227 -5.56 4.07 8.11
CA SER A 227 -4.24 4.63 7.79
C SER A 227 -3.12 3.64 8.13
N ASP A 228 -2.35 3.21 7.13
CA ASP A 228 -1.09 2.47 7.30
C ASP A 228 0.00 3.33 7.97
N GLU A 229 -0.22 4.65 8.10
CA GLU A 229 0.67 5.63 8.75
C GLU A 229 0.32 5.81 10.25
N ASN A 230 0.01 4.72 10.95
CA ASN A 230 -0.40 4.72 12.36
C ASN A 230 0.68 5.15 13.39
N PHE A 231 1.74 5.85 12.97
CA PHE A 231 2.89 6.16 13.84
C PHE A 231 3.32 7.62 13.87
N LEU A 232 2.54 8.55 13.32
CA LEU A 232 2.90 9.96 13.32
C LEU A 232 1.76 10.83 13.86
N TYR A 233 1.55 10.82 15.17
CA TYR A 233 1.62 12.02 16.03
C TYR A 233 1.45 11.64 17.52
N CYS A 234 2.36 12.13 18.36
CA CYS A 234 2.41 11.85 19.79
C CYS A 234 1.25 12.53 20.54
N GLY A 235 0.32 11.73 21.06
CA GLY A 235 -0.65 12.18 22.07
C GLY A 235 -0.05 12.18 23.48
N GLU A 236 -0.86 12.55 24.47
CA GLU A 236 -0.51 12.52 25.89
C GLU A 236 -1.41 11.50 26.63
N LEU A 237 -0.87 10.88 27.68
CA LEU A 237 -1.67 10.21 28.68
C LEU A 237 -2.00 11.18 29.80
N THR A 238 -3.25 11.18 30.26
CA THR A 238 -3.67 11.99 31.41
C THR A 238 -4.17 11.10 32.54
N ASP A 239 -3.73 11.38 33.76
CA ASP A 239 -4.24 10.71 34.96
C ASP A 239 -5.56 11.33 35.47
N GLU A 240 -6.17 10.71 36.47
CA GLU A 240 -7.41 11.22 37.09
C GLU A 240 -7.25 12.60 37.78
N GLN A 241 -6.02 13.06 38.02
CA GLN A 241 -5.71 14.36 38.60
C GLN A 241 -5.45 15.44 37.55
N GLY A 242 -5.44 15.08 36.26
CA GLY A 242 -5.17 15.98 35.15
C GLY A 242 -3.69 16.23 34.88
N ASN A 243 -2.78 15.37 35.36
CA ASN A 243 -1.38 15.42 34.99
C ASN A 243 -1.19 14.72 33.64
N GLU A 244 -0.44 15.35 32.76
CA GLU A 244 -0.17 14.88 31.40
C GLU A 244 1.22 14.24 31.30
N TYR A 245 1.33 13.19 30.49
CA TYR A 245 2.53 12.39 30.29
C TYR A 245 2.76 12.13 28.80
N ASP A 246 3.97 12.43 28.34
CA ASP A 246 4.38 12.19 26.95
C ASP A 246 4.35 10.69 26.63
N ILE A 247 3.63 10.29 25.58
CA ILE A 247 3.40 8.87 25.24
C ILE A 247 4.68 8.13 24.83
N ASP A 248 5.70 8.84 24.34
CA ASP A 248 7.01 8.28 24.00
C ASP A 248 7.84 7.88 25.23
N LYS A 249 7.40 8.29 26.43
CA LYS A 249 7.96 7.87 27.71
C LYS A 249 7.13 6.80 28.40
N VAL A 250 6.12 6.26 27.73
CA VAL A 250 5.20 5.28 28.32
C VAL A 250 5.40 3.91 27.68
N TYR A 251 5.59 2.93 28.54
CA TYR A 251 5.93 1.57 28.16
C TYR A 251 4.98 0.57 28.82
N VAL A 252 4.70 -0.57 28.20
CA VAL A 252 3.83 -1.63 28.73
C VAL A 252 4.66 -2.86 29.04
N ASN A 253 4.54 -3.38 30.25
CA ASN A 253 5.24 -4.61 30.65
C ASN A 253 4.51 -5.88 30.14
N ALA A 254 5.11 -7.05 30.36
CA ALA A 254 4.54 -8.32 29.93
C ALA A 254 3.16 -8.65 30.55
N ASP A 255 2.84 -8.05 31.69
CA ASP A 255 1.57 -8.22 32.40
C ASP A 255 0.50 -7.19 31.95
N GLY A 256 0.85 -6.26 31.07
CA GLY A 256 -0.06 -5.26 30.51
C GLY A 256 -0.18 -3.97 31.33
N TYR A 257 0.68 -3.77 32.33
CA TYR A 257 0.71 -2.54 33.10
C TYR A 257 1.67 -1.53 32.49
N ILE A 258 1.28 -0.26 32.53
CA ILE A 258 2.12 0.82 32.05
C ILE A 258 3.22 1.18 33.06
N TYR A 259 4.33 1.64 32.52
CA TYR A 259 5.46 2.24 33.21
C TYR A 259 5.78 3.58 32.53
N ILE A 260 5.88 4.65 33.32
CA ILE A 260 6.18 6.00 32.85
C ILE A 260 7.61 6.32 33.21
N ASP A 261 8.45 6.53 32.19
CA ASP A 261 9.87 6.79 32.36
C ASP A 261 10.19 8.29 32.43
N GLU A 262 9.84 8.93 33.54
CA GLU A 262 10.11 10.36 33.73
C GLU A 262 11.61 10.72 33.82
N LYS A 263 12.48 9.71 34.01
CA LYS A 263 13.92 9.89 34.28
C LYS A 263 14.82 9.39 33.16
N ASP A 264 14.25 8.97 32.04
CA ASP A 264 14.96 8.39 30.90
C ASP A 264 15.86 7.20 31.34
N GLU A 265 15.34 6.35 32.23
CA GLU A 265 16.00 5.15 32.76
C GLU A 265 15.88 3.92 31.83
N MET A 266 14.97 3.96 30.85
CA MET A 266 14.72 2.87 29.90
C MET A 266 15.76 2.85 28.77
N GLN A 267 16.25 1.67 28.43
CA GLN A 267 17.24 1.47 27.36
C GLN A 267 16.68 0.57 26.25
N LEU A 268 16.97 0.92 25.00
CA LEU A 268 16.57 0.11 23.85
C LEU A 268 17.32 -1.24 23.85
N ARG A 269 16.60 -2.32 23.52
CA ARG A 269 17.16 -3.68 23.33
C ARG A 269 17.86 -3.80 21.96
N GLU A 270 19.10 -3.31 21.89
CA GLU A 270 19.92 -3.37 20.66
C GLU A 270 20.31 -4.81 20.23
N ASP A 271 20.12 -5.81 21.08
CA ASP A 271 20.40 -7.22 20.79
C ASP A 271 19.33 -7.91 19.95
N ILE A 272 18.16 -7.29 19.78
CA ILE A 272 17.06 -7.80 18.95
C ILE A 272 17.15 -7.16 17.56
N PRO A 273 17.25 -7.94 16.47
CA PRO A 273 17.30 -7.39 15.13
C PRO A 273 16.03 -6.58 14.80
N TYR A 274 16.21 -5.39 14.23
CA TYR A 274 15.13 -4.49 13.79
C TYR A 274 14.12 -5.19 12.83
N GLU A 275 14.56 -6.20 12.08
CA GLU A 275 13.76 -6.95 11.10
C GLU A 275 12.72 -7.90 11.72
N VAL A 276 12.74 -8.11 13.04
CA VAL A 276 11.68 -8.85 13.75
C VAL A 276 10.76 -7.77 14.31
N ASP A 277 9.45 -7.78 14.02
CA ASP A 277 8.40 -6.78 14.39
C ASP A 277 8.37 -6.37 15.90
N THR A 278 9.48 -5.81 16.37
CA THR A 278 9.89 -5.67 17.78
C THR A 278 10.68 -4.38 17.96
N GLU A 279 10.62 -3.48 16.98
CA GLU A 279 11.41 -2.24 16.83
C GLU A 279 11.37 -1.30 18.04
N TRP A 280 10.57 -1.61 19.06
CA TRP A 280 10.30 -0.77 20.23
C TRP A 280 10.33 -1.57 21.54
N SER A 281 11.31 -2.47 21.68
CA SER A 281 11.54 -3.23 22.91
C SER A 281 12.58 -2.53 23.80
N TYR A 282 12.21 -2.25 25.04
CA TYR A 282 13.01 -1.52 26.01
C TYR A 282 13.25 -2.34 27.26
N MET A 283 14.29 -2.00 28.02
CA MET A 283 14.67 -2.67 29.25
C MET A 283 15.00 -1.66 30.34
N ASP A 284 14.52 -1.94 31.57
CA ASP A 284 14.91 -1.16 32.75
C ASP A 284 16.25 -1.64 33.34
N LYS A 285 16.74 -0.93 34.36
CA LYS A 285 18.00 -1.27 35.06
C LYS A 285 18.00 -2.63 35.74
N ASP A 286 16.83 -3.18 36.04
CA ASP A 286 16.64 -4.46 36.72
C ASP A 286 16.49 -5.62 35.71
N GLY A 287 16.48 -5.30 34.40
CA GLY A 287 16.42 -6.26 33.31
C GLY A 287 15.00 -6.60 32.86
N ASN A 288 13.97 -5.91 33.38
CA ASN A 288 12.60 -6.15 32.94
C ASN A 288 12.39 -5.53 31.55
N ILE A 289 11.60 -6.21 30.72
CA ILE A 289 11.40 -5.84 29.32
C ILE A 289 10.01 -5.22 29.16
N TYR A 290 9.95 -4.17 28.36
CA TYR A 290 8.74 -3.42 28.09
C TYR A 290 8.62 -3.11 26.60
N ALA A 291 7.40 -2.93 26.14
CA ALA A 291 7.07 -2.44 24.80
C ALA A 291 6.78 -0.95 24.86
N SER A 292 7.04 -0.19 23.80
CA SER A 292 6.39 1.12 23.65
C SER A 292 4.86 0.91 23.67
N ILE A 293 4.13 1.74 24.42
CA ILE A 293 2.66 1.66 24.48
C ILE A 293 2.01 1.81 23.09
N LEU A 294 2.66 2.52 22.18
CA LEU A 294 2.20 2.75 20.80
C LEU A 294 2.17 1.46 19.95
N SER A 295 2.90 0.42 20.37
CA SER A 295 2.98 -0.85 19.66
C SER A 295 2.25 -1.99 20.37
N VAL A 296 1.38 -1.68 21.34
CA VAL A 296 0.65 -2.69 22.12
C VAL A 296 -0.84 -2.69 21.78
N SER A 297 -1.39 -3.89 21.62
CA SER A 297 -2.83 -4.13 21.55
C SER A 297 -3.23 -5.16 22.60
N TYR A 298 -4.38 -4.99 23.24
CA TYR A 298 -4.89 -5.96 24.22
C TYR A 298 -5.80 -6.99 23.55
N MET A 299 -5.67 -8.24 23.98
CA MET A 299 -6.57 -9.32 23.58
C MET A 299 -7.85 -9.30 24.44
N ASN A 300 -8.87 -10.06 24.03
CA ASN A 300 -10.16 -10.12 24.73
C ASN A 300 -10.09 -10.66 26.17
N ASP A 301 -8.97 -11.30 26.53
CA ASP A 301 -8.68 -11.83 27.85
C ASP A 301 -7.78 -10.88 28.68
N GLY A 302 -7.48 -9.68 28.16
CA GLY A 302 -6.64 -8.68 28.81
C GLY A 302 -5.14 -8.87 28.58
N THR A 303 -4.73 -9.92 27.85
CA THR A 303 -3.30 -10.16 27.59
C THR A 303 -2.76 -9.13 26.60
N PRO A 304 -1.61 -8.47 26.90
CA PRO A 304 -0.98 -7.58 25.94
C PRO A 304 -0.32 -8.38 24.80
N TYR A 305 -0.65 -7.99 23.58
CA TYR A 305 0.07 -8.36 22.37
C TYR A 305 1.00 -7.20 22.00
N THR A 306 2.30 -7.48 22.04
CA THR A 306 3.35 -6.48 21.93
C THR A 306 4.17 -6.62 20.64
N GLY A 307 3.76 -7.49 19.72
CA GLY A 307 4.58 -7.89 18.55
C GLY A 307 5.84 -8.70 18.90
N MET A 308 6.31 -8.62 20.15
CA MET A 308 7.42 -9.40 20.68
C MET A 308 7.06 -10.87 20.69
N GLY A 309 7.66 -11.63 19.77
CA GLY A 309 7.55 -13.08 19.73
C GLY A 309 7.77 -13.69 21.12
N ASN A 310 7.00 -14.73 21.46
CA ASN A 310 6.96 -15.32 22.81
C ASN A 310 8.34 -15.73 23.36
N GLU A 311 9.31 -15.99 22.49
CA GLU A 311 10.68 -16.39 22.85
C GLU A 311 11.55 -15.26 23.41
N TYR A 312 11.10 -14.00 23.29
CA TYR A 312 11.80 -12.80 23.76
C TYR A 312 11.20 -12.20 25.04
N ARG A 313 9.95 -12.54 25.38
CA ARG A 313 9.23 -11.99 26.55
C ARG A 313 9.89 -12.29 27.90
N ASN A 314 10.71 -13.33 28.00
CA ASN A 314 11.27 -13.85 29.26
C ASN A 314 12.82 -13.93 29.25
N LYS A 315 13.50 -13.25 28.32
CA LYS A 315 14.96 -13.30 28.14
C LYS A 315 15.62 -11.95 28.34
#